data_AF-A0A382IKN1-F1
#
_entry.id   AF-A0A382IKN1-F1
#
_cell.length_a   1.000
_cell.length_b   1.000
_cell.length_c   1.000
_cell.angle_alpha   90.00
_cell.angle_beta   90.00
_cell.angle_gamma   90.00
#
_symmetry.space_group_name_H-M   'P 1'
#
loop_
_entity.id
_entity.type
_entity.pdbx_description
1 polymer ?
#
loop_
_entity_poly.entity_id
_entity_poly.type
_entity_poly.pdbx_seq_one_letter_code
_entity_poly.pdbx_strand_id
1 'polypeptide(L)' 'MRVTIVKQDETVTKDGVSHIEIDMSDLPNNVHAIQWYDTVGDVEYIDETQSEIVHIRNEEITDFSPYQKYVDACNDENRA' A
#
# COMPACT_ATOMS: atom_id res chain seq x y z
N MET A 1 -10.98 -1.78 9.79
CA MET A 1 -9.52 -1.75 9.72
C MET A 1 -9.08 -0.52 8.93
N ARG A 2 -8.08 0.20 9.45
CA ARG A 2 -7.40 1.31 8.78
C ARG A 2 -6.06 0.81 8.27
N VAL A 3 -5.83 0.85 6.96
CA VAL A 3 -4.56 0.42 6.37
C VAL A 3 -3.99 1.49 5.46
N THR A 4 -2.67 1.64 5.48
CA THR A 4 -1.91 2.38 4.48
C THR A 4 -0.73 1.53 4.05
N ILE A 5 -0.65 1.22 2.76
CA ILE A 5 0.45 0.51 2.12
C ILE A 5 1.21 1.55 1.32
N VAL A 6 2.51 1.71 1.55
CA VAL A 6 3.38 2.61 0.77
C VAL A 6 4.42 1.75 0.08
N LYS A 7 4.33 1.63 -1.25
CA LYS A 7 5.15 0.71 -2.04
C LYS A 7 6.63 1.04 -1.96
N GLN A 8 6.98 2.31 -2.11
CA GLN A 8 8.37 2.77 -2.14
C GLN A 8 9.09 2.56 -0.80
N ASP A 9 8.33 2.60 0.29
CA ASP A 9 8.86 2.43 1.65
C ASP A 9 8.75 0.98 2.14
N GLU A 10 8.21 0.06 1.31
CA GLU A 10 7.92 -1.33 1.68
C GLU A 10 7.18 -1.44 3.03
N THR A 11 6.29 -0.46 3.29
CA THR A 11 5.70 -0.25 4.61
C THR A 11 4.20 -0.45 4.57
N VAL A 12 3.68 -1.23 5.51
CA VAL A 12 2.25 -1.40 5.78
C VAL A 12 1.97 -0.86 7.18
N THR A 13 1.14 0.17 7.27
CA THR A 13 0.58 0.65 8.54
C THR A 13 -0.82 0.11 8.69
N LYS A 14 -1.04 -0.73 9.71
CA LYS A 14 -2.33 -1.35 10.05
C LYS A 14 -2.76 -0.86 11.42
N ASP A 15 -3.92 -0.19 11.48
CA ASP A 15 -4.53 0.35 12.70
C ASP A 15 -3.54 1.17 13.58
N GLY A 16 -2.64 1.92 12.91
CA GLY A 16 -1.64 2.77 13.55
C GLY A 16 -0.31 2.09 13.87
N VAL A 17 -0.14 0.80 13.56
CA VAL A 17 1.12 0.07 13.73
C VAL A 17 1.78 -0.14 12.37
N SER A 18 3.02 0.32 12.22
CA SER A 18 3.78 0.20 10.98
C SER A 18 4.68 -1.03 10.98
N HIS A 19 4.64 -1.78 9.90
CA HIS A 19 5.48 -2.92 9.58
C HIS A 19 6.28 -2.58 8.32
N ILE A 20 7.58 -2.82 8.35
CA ILE A 20 8.52 -2.48 7.26
C ILE A 20 9.03 -3.74 6.58
N GLU A 21 9.71 -3.57 5.44
CA GLU A 21 10.32 -4.65 4.64
C GLU A 21 9.30 -5.69 4.13
N ILE A 22 8.07 -5.25 3.87
CA ILE A 22 7.02 -6.09 3.28
C ILE A 22 7.27 -6.20 1.77
N ASP A 23 7.36 -7.42 1.26
CA ASP A 23 7.55 -7.63 -0.19
C ASP A 23 6.31 -7.17 -0.96
N MET A 24 6.51 -6.16 -1.82
CA MET A 24 5.51 -5.56 -2.70
C MET A 24 5.99 -5.55 -4.16
N SER A 25 6.93 -6.44 -4.50
CA SER A 25 7.52 -6.53 -5.84
C SER A 25 6.50 -6.85 -6.95
N ASP A 26 5.33 -7.35 -6.57
CA ASP A 26 4.24 -7.67 -7.48
C ASP A 26 3.26 -6.50 -7.71
N LEU A 27 3.34 -5.42 -6.93
CA LEU A 27 2.58 -4.20 -7.21
C LEU A 27 3.12 -3.53 -8.48
N PRO A 28 2.24 -2.99 -9.35
CA PRO A 28 2.67 -2.18 -10.47
C PRO A 28 3.56 -1.01 -10.02
N ASN A 29 4.59 -0.69 -10.80
CA ASN A 29 5.55 0.38 -10.44
C ASN A 29 4.91 1.76 -10.31
N ASN A 30 3.80 2.00 -11.00
CA ASN A 30 3.08 3.25 -10.91
C ASN A 30 2.12 3.33 -9.71
N VAL A 31 2.06 2.32 -8.83
CA VAL A 31 1.32 2.41 -7.56
C VAL A 31 2.24 3.01 -6.50
N HIS A 32 1.83 4.12 -5.91
CA HIS A 32 2.55 4.76 -4.82
C HIS A 32 2.04 4.27 -3.46
N ALA A 33 0.72 4.37 -3.26
CA ALA A 33 0.09 3.99 -2.00
C ALA A 33 -1.28 3.36 -2.22
N ILE A 34 -1.69 2.53 -1.26
CA ILE A 34 -3.05 2.00 -1.15
C ILE A 34 -3.54 2.32 0.26
N GLN A 35 -4.63 3.05 0.36
CA GLN A 35 -5.21 3.49 1.63
C GLN A 35 -6.59 2.86 1.79
N TRP A 36 -6.90 2.35 2.99
CA TRP A 36 -8.17 1.71 3.28
C TRP A 36 -8.78 2.24 4.57
N TYR A 37 -10.07 2.59 4.48
CA TYR A 37 -10.86 3.22 5.51
C TYR A 37 -12.12 2.39 5.78
N ASP A 38 -11.93 1.18 6.29
CA ASP A 38 -12.98 0.23 6.66
C ASP A 38 -13.79 -0.35 5.49
N THR A 39 -14.45 0.49 4.69
CA THR A 39 -15.36 0.08 3.60
C THR A 39 -15.03 0.70 2.24
N VAL A 40 -14.14 1.69 2.22
CA VAL A 40 -13.72 2.42 1.02
C VAL A 40 -12.25 2.77 1.17
N GLY A 41 -11.57 2.98 0.06
CA GLY A 41 -10.17 3.36 0.05
C GLY A 41 -9.78 4.00 -1.26
N ASP A 42 -8.48 4.21 -1.42
CA ASP A 42 -7.90 4.82 -2.60
C ASP A 42 -6.62 4.08 -3.00
N VAL A 43 -6.43 3.88 -4.30
CA VAL A 43 -5.13 3.54 -4.89
C VAL A 43 -4.56 4.82 -5.48
N GLU A 44 -3.43 5.24 -4.95
CA GLU A 44 -2.70 6.41 -5.41
C GLU A 44 -1.66 5.98 -6.44
N TYR A 45 -1.72 6.60 -7.61
CA TYR A 45 -0.79 6.33 -8.70
C TYR A 45 0.17 7.48 -8.92
N ILE A 46 1.39 7.15 -9.33
CA ILE A 46 2.46 8.08 -9.70
C ILE A 46 2.91 7.87 -11.14
N ASP A 47 3.41 8.94 -11.74
CA ASP A 47 4.10 8.93 -13.02
C ASP A 47 5.59 9.23 -12.78
N GLU A 48 6.45 8.36 -13.30
CA GLU A 48 7.92 8.50 -13.23
C GLU A 48 8.51 9.00 -14.56
N THR A 49 7.68 9.50 -15.49
CA THR A 49 8.15 10.03 -16.79
C THR A 49 9.04 11.28 -16.67
N GLN A 50 9.15 11.87 -15.48
CA GLN A 50 10.03 12.99 -15.17
C GLN A 50 10.97 12.63 -14.01
N SER A 51 12.05 13.39 -13.83
CA SER A 51 12.99 13.26 -12.70
C SER A 51 12.37 13.54 -11.32
N GLU A 52 11.05 13.63 -11.26
CA GLU A 52 10.24 13.92 -10.09
C GLU A 52 9.04 12.97 -10.08
N ILE A 53 8.70 12.45 -8.90
CA ILE A 53 7.47 11.67 -8.69
C ILE A 53 6.30 12.64 -8.78
N VAL A 54 5.39 12.42 -9.73
CA VAL A 54 4.16 13.20 -9.85
C VAL A 54 2.97 12.31 -9.52
N HIS A 55 2.19 12.70 -8.51
CA HIS A 55 0.93 12.04 -8.17
C HIS A 55 -0.12 12.40 -9.23
N ILE A 56 -0.63 11.38 -9.93
CA ILE A 56 -1.46 11.59 -11.14
C ILE A 56 -2.94 11.28 -10.92
N ARG A 57 -3.28 10.37 -10.02
CA ARG A 57 -4.68 10.00 -9.75
C ARG A 57 -4.81 9.22 -8.46
N ASN A 58 -5.95 9.41 -7.80
CA ASN A 58 -6.48 8.48 -6.81
C ASN A 58 -7.65 7.74 -7.45
N GLU A 59 -7.63 6.41 -7.36
CA GLU A 59 -8.73 5.54 -7.79
C GLU A 59 -9.42 5.00 -6.55
N GLU A 60 -10.69 5.35 -6.36
CA GLU A 60 -11.49 4.81 -5.25
C GLU A 60 -11.62 3.30 -5.40
N ILE A 61 -11.37 2.58 -4.30
CA ILE A 61 -11.62 1.14 -4.19
C ILE A 61 -12.71 0.88 -3.15
N THR A 62 -13.58 -0.07 -3.43
CA THR A 62 -14.62 -0.56 -2.52
C THR A 62 -14.40 -2.02 -2.10
N ASP A 63 -13.34 -2.64 -2.61
CA ASP A 63 -12.87 -3.97 -2.22
C ASP A 63 -11.36 -3.91 -1.96
N PHE A 64 -10.97 -4.30 -0.75
CA PHE A 64 -9.58 -4.37 -0.32
C PHE A 64 -8.97 -5.77 -0.48
N SER A 65 -9.78 -6.78 -0.83
CA SER A 65 -9.33 -8.17 -0.92
C SER A 65 -8.07 -8.40 -1.77
N PRO A 66 -7.80 -7.67 -2.88
CA PRO A 66 -6.57 -7.84 -3.65
C PRO A 66 -5.28 -7.51 -2.88
N TYR A 67 -5.38 -6.70 -1.83
CA TYR A 67 -4.25 -6.17 -1.06
C TYR A 67 -4.10 -6.82 0.33
N GLN A 68 -5.03 -7.71 0.70
CA GLN A 68 -5.07 -8.32 2.03
C GLN A 68 -3.77 -9.05 2.40
N LYS A 69 -3.11 -9.67 1.41
CA LYS A 69 -1.85 -10.40 1.62
C LYS A 69 -0.73 -9.57 2.26
N TYR A 70 -0.68 -8.25 2.03
CA TYR A 70 0.34 -7.39 2.64
C TYR A 70 0.06 -7.17 4.13
N VAL A 71 -1.22 -7.13 4.51
CA VAL A 71 -1.65 -7.09 5.92
C VAL A 71 -1.43 -8.44 6.60
N ASP A 72 -1.61 -9.53 5.87
CA ASP A 72 -1.38 -10.88 6.39
C ASP A 72 0.11 -11.09 6.70
N ALA A 73 1.00 -10.63 5.80
CA ALA A 73 2.45 -10.64 6.00
C ALA A 73 2.92 -9.85 7.24
N CYS A 74 2.12 -8.90 7.74
CA CYS A 74 2.43 -8.16 8.97
C CYS A 74 2.22 -8.99 10.25
N ASN A 75 1.36 -10.01 10.22
CA ASN A 75 1.03 -10.83 11.39
C ASN A 75 1.89 -12.10 11.48
N ASP A 76 2.77 -12.33 10.50
CA ASP A 76 3.82 -13.33 10.62
C ASP A 76 4.86 -12.80 11.61
N GLU A 77 4.70 -13.14 12.90
CA GLU A 77 5.55 -12.76 14.05
C GLU A 77 7.03 -13.24 13.96
N ASN A 78 7.54 -13.52 12.75
CA ASN A 78 8.86 -14.09 12.52
C ASN A 78 9.71 -13.23 11.56
N ARG A 79 9.92 -11.96 11.90
CA ARG A 79 11.12 -11.24 11.45
C ARG A 79 11.94 -10.85 12.68
N ALA A 80 12.87 -11.75 12.99
CA ALA A 80 13.97 -11.56 13.93
C ALA A 80 15.06 -10.67 13.33
#